data_AF-A0A7V0X2D0-F1
#
_entry.id   AF-A0A7V0X2D0-F1
#
_cell.length_a   1.000
_cell.length_b   1.000
_cell.length_c   1.000
_cell.angle_alpha   90.00
_cell.angle_beta   90.00
_cell.angle_gamma   90.00
#
_symmetry.space_group_name_H-M   'P 1'
#
loop_
_entity.id
_entity.type
_entity.pdbx_description
1 polymer ?
#
loop_
_entity_poly.entity_id
_entity_poly.type
_entity_poly.pdbx_seq_one_letter_code
_entity_poly.pdbx_strand_id
1 'polypeptide(L)' 'MKKIVNTDKAPRAIGPYSQAVRADNFLFISGQLPMDPVTMEMVGETAAEQARAALNNIGAILNAAGMDFGDMVKTT' A
#
# COMPACT_ATOMS: atom_id res chain seq x y z
N MET A 1 -8.54 -4.55 18.44
CA MET A 1 -9.46 -5.21 17.48
C MET A 1 -8.85 -5.20 16.09
N LYS A 2 -8.88 -6.33 15.36
CA LYS A 2 -8.35 -6.47 13.99
C LYS A 2 -9.31 -5.82 12.99
N LYS A 3 -8.81 -4.93 12.13
CA LYS A 3 -9.57 -4.38 10.99
C LYS A 3 -8.76 -4.52 9.69
N ILE A 4 -9.40 -5.02 8.65
CA ILE A 4 -8.81 -5.08 7.30
C ILE A 4 -8.95 -3.71 6.64
N VAL A 5 -7.88 -3.23 6.02
CA VAL A 5 -7.87 -2.03 5.18
C VAL A 5 -7.71 -2.47 3.73
N ASN A 6 -8.58 -1.94 2.87
CA ASN A 6 -8.62 -2.23 1.45
C ASN A 6 -9.06 -0.98 0.68
N THR A 7 -8.48 -0.75 -0.50
CA THR A 7 -8.83 0.32 -1.43
C THR A 7 -8.58 -0.12 -2.86
N ASP A 8 -9.41 0.40 -3.77
CA ASP A 8 -9.27 0.31 -5.22
C ASP A 8 -8.15 1.21 -5.79
N LYS A 9 -7.56 2.08 -4.96
CA LYS A 9 -6.44 2.98 -5.34
C LYS A 9 -5.06 2.37 -5.10
N ALA A 10 -5.00 1.13 -4.65
CA ALA A 10 -3.76 0.36 -4.52
C ALA A 10 -3.95 -1.03 -5.15
N PRO A 11 -2.88 -1.70 -5.58
CA PRO A 11 -2.96 -3.00 -6.23
C PRO A 11 -3.74 -4.00 -5.39
N ARG A 12 -4.67 -4.71 -6.04
CA ARG A 12 -5.49 -5.71 -5.36
C ARG A 12 -4.61 -6.85 -4.85
N ALA A 13 -4.88 -7.32 -3.63
CA ALA A 13 -4.26 -8.55 -3.12
C ALA A 13 -4.73 -9.76 -3.94
N ILE A 14 -3.81 -10.42 -4.66
CA ILE A 14 -4.13 -11.59 -5.49
C ILE A 14 -4.14 -12.88 -4.65
N GLY A 15 -3.26 -12.95 -3.65
CA GLY A 15 -3.12 -14.10 -2.74
C GLY A 15 -3.96 -13.96 -1.46
N PRO A 16 -3.83 -14.91 -0.51
CA PRO A 16 -4.56 -14.91 0.75
C PRO A 16 -3.97 -13.91 1.76
N TYR A 17 -3.87 -12.64 1.38
CA TYR A 17 -3.39 -11.54 2.23
C TYR A 17 -4.29 -10.31 2.07
N SER A 18 -4.04 -9.27 2.87
CA SER A 18 -4.75 -7.99 2.81
C SER A 18 -3.76 -6.87 2.52
N GLN A 19 -4.19 -5.81 1.84
CA GLN A 19 -3.33 -4.65 1.57
C GLN A 19 -2.75 -4.06 2.86
N ALA A 20 -3.58 -3.93 3.90
CA ALA A 20 -3.10 -3.68 5.25
C ALA A 20 -4.05 -4.25 6.31
N VAL A 21 -3.51 -4.42 7.51
CA VAL A 21 -4.25 -4.83 8.71
C VAL A 21 -3.96 -3.84 9.83
N ARG A 22 -5.03 -3.26 10.38
CA ARG A 22 -4.93 -2.49 11.62
C ARG A 22 -5.09 -3.44 12.81
N ALA A 23 -4.11 -3.42 13.69
CA ALA A 23 -4.11 -4.09 14.99
C ALA A 23 -3.96 -3.03 16.08
N ASP A 24 -5.10 -2.66 16.68
CA ASP A 24 -5.20 -1.57 17.65
C ASP A 24 -4.66 -0.23 17.08
N ASN A 25 -3.53 0.23 17.60
CA ASN A 25 -2.91 1.50 17.22
C ASN A 25 -1.89 1.37 16.08
N PHE A 26 -1.56 0.15 15.66
CA PHE A 26 -0.60 -0.10 14.60
C PHE A 26 -1.29 -0.48 13.30
N LEU A 27 -0.78 0.06 12.20
CA LEU A 27 -1.14 -0.33 10.85
C LEU A 27 0.02 -1.11 10.23
N PHE A 28 -0.23 -2.35 9.83
CA PHE A 28 0.73 -3.18 9.12
C PHE A 28 0.34 -3.22 7.64
N ILE A 29 1.15 -2.58 6.79
CA ILE A 29 0.94 -2.53 5.34
C ILE A 29 1.75 -3.66 4.70
N SER A 30 1.13 -4.46 3.82
CA SER A 30 1.85 -5.44 3.01
C SER A 30 2.82 -4.75 2.05
N GLY A 31 3.91 -5.44 1.67
CA GLY A 31 4.86 -4.90 0.70
C GLY A 31 4.17 -4.43 -0.57
N GLN A 32 4.46 -3.19 -0.99
CA GLN A 32 3.84 -2.58 -2.16
C GLN A 32 4.77 -2.67 -3.35
N LEU A 33 4.28 -3.32 -4.41
CA LEU A 33 4.95 -3.38 -5.71
C LEU A 33 4.64 -2.12 -6.53
N PRO A 34 5.47 -1.78 -7.52
CA PRO A 34 5.25 -0.67 -8.44
C PRO A 34 4.17 -1.01 -9.48
N MET A 35 3.00 -1.48 -9.06
CA MET A 35 1.90 -1.86 -9.95
C MET A 35 0.87 -0.74 -10.06
N ASP A 36 0.34 -0.54 -11.26
CA ASP A 36 -0.84 0.29 -11.47
C ASP A 36 -2.08 -0.44 -10.90
N PRO A 37 -2.90 0.21 -10.03
CA PRO A 37 -4.03 -0.44 -9.39
C PRO A 37 -5.19 -0.79 -10.34
N VAL A 38 -5.23 -0.18 -11.53
CA VAL A 38 -6.25 -0.41 -12.57
C VAL A 38 -5.80 -1.49 -13.54
N THR A 39 -4.60 -1.37 -14.10
CA THR A 39 -4.11 -2.33 -15.11
C THR A 39 -3.44 -3.56 -14.51
N MET A 40 -2.98 -3.47 -13.25
CA MET A 40 -2.17 -4.49 -12.57
C MET A 40 -0.83 -4.79 -13.26
N GLU A 41 -0.36 -3.87 -14.13
CA GLU A 41 0.94 -3.95 -14.79
C GLU A 41 2.00 -3.15 -14.00
N MET A 42 3.29 -3.48 -14.19
CA MET A 42 4.37 -2.71 -13.57
C MET A 42 4.52 -1.34 -14.22
N VAL A 43 4.73 -0.32 -13.38
CA VAL A 43 4.90 1.07 -13.80
C VAL A 43 6.38 1.37 -14.02
N GLY A 44 6.69 1.86 -15.22
CA GLY A 44 8.00 2.41 -15.56
C GLY A 44 9.11 1.38 -15.71
N GLU A 45 10.24 1.83 -16.23
CA GLU A 45 11.42 1.00 -16.51
C GLU A 45 12.57 1.27 -15.54
N THR A 46 12.52 2.42 -14.84
CA THR A 46 13.58 2.85 -13.93
C THR A 46 13.22 2.57 -12.47
N ALA A 47 14.26 2.37 -11.65
CA ALA A 47 14.09 2.21 -10.21
C ALA A 47 13.38 3.43 -9.56
N ALA A 48 13.59 4.64 -10.08
CA ALA A 48 12.96 5.85 -9.55
C ALA A 48 11.45 5.90 -9.83
N GLU A 49 11.03 5.51 -11.04
CA GLU A 49 9.61 5.42 -11.40
C GLU A 49 8.90 4.35 -10.58
N GLN A 50 9.53 3.19 -10.45
CA GLN A 50 9.00 2.08 -9.65
C GLN A 50 8.92 2.44 -8.16
N ALA A 51 9.96 3.07 -7.60
CA ALA A 51 9.93 3.54 -6.22
C ALA A 51 8.78 4.54 -5.99
N ARG A 52 8.55 5.46 -6.92
CA ARG A 52 7.43 6.41 -6.85
C ARG A 52 6.08 5.70 -6.91
N ALA A 53 5.91 4.72 -7.79
CA ALA A 53 4.67 3.95 -7.89
C ALA A 53 4.38 3.16 -6.60
N ALA A 54 5.40 2.48 -6.04
CA ALA A 54 5.27 1.79 -4.76
C ALA A 54 4.88 2.74 -3.62
N LEU A 55 5.49 3.94 -3.54
CA LEU A 55 5.14 4.96 -2.56
C LEU A 55 3.70 5.48 -2.76
N ASN A 56 3.26 5.70 -4.00
CA ASN A 56 1.87 6.09 -4.27
C ASN A 56 0.87 5.05 -3.77
N ASN A 57 1.17 3.76 -3.96
CA ASN A 57 0.36 2.65 -3.47
C ASN A 57 0.31 2.61 -1.93
N ILE A 58 1.44 2.85 -1.25
CA ILE A 58 1.49 3.00 0.22
C ILE A 58 0.61 4.17 0.66
N GLY A 59 0.75 5.33 0.00
CA GLY A 59 -0.05 6.53 0.29
C GLY A 59 -1.55 6.28 0.14
N ALA A 60 -1.98 5.54 -0.89
CA ALA A 60 -3.37 5.16 -1.07
C ALA A 60 -3.91 4.30 0.09
N ILE A 61 -3.11 3.35 0.58
CA ILE A 61 -3.48 2.48 1.72
C ILE A 61 -3.53 3.28 3.02
N LEU A 62 -2.57 4.17 3.27
CA LEU A 62 -2.58 5.08 4.42
C LEU A 62 -3.84 5.94 4.42
N ASN A 63 -4.17 6.57 3.29
CA ASN A 63 -5.39 7.38 3.14
C ASN A 63 -6.65 6.55 3.43
N ALA A 64 -6.71 5.30 2.96
CA ALA A 64 -7.84 4.40 3.23
C ALA A 64 -7.94 4.01 4.72
N ALA A 65 -6.83 4.10 5.47
CA ALA A 65 -6.79 3.92 6.93
C ALA A 65 -7.06 5.21 7.72
N GLY A 66 -7.20 6.36 7.05
CA GLY A 66 -7.32 7.67 7.67
C GLY A 66 -6.00 8.20 8.24
N MET A 67 -4.89 7.86 7.59
CA MET A 67 -3.52 8.17 8.00
C MET A 67 -2.75 8.80 6.83
N ASP A 68 -1.57 9.36 7.10
CA ASP A 68 -0.65 9.85 6.08
C ASP A 68 0.81 9.41 6.33
N PHE A 69 1.75 9.88 5.51
CA PHE A 69 3.17 9.53 5.63
C PHE A 69 3.82 10.02 6.94
N GLY A 70 3.26 11.04 7.59
CA GLY A 70 3.70 11.53 8.90
C GLY A 70 3.42 10.54 10.03
N ASP A 71 2.46 9.62 9.85
CA ASP A 71 2.18 8.55 10.81
C ASP A 71 3.16 7.36 10.68
N MET A 72 4.04 7.34 9.66
CA MET A 72 4.95 6.22 9.43
C MET A 72 6.15 6.25 10.37
N VAL A 73 6.35 5.13 11.08
CA VAL A 73 7.46 4.98 12.04
C VAL A 73 8.56 4.02 11.56
N LYS A 74 8.30 3.19 10.54
CA LYS A 74 9.23 2.15 10.05
C LYS A 74 8.89 1.73 8.61
N THR A 75 9.92 1.57 7.77
CA THR A 75 9.87 0.94 6.43
C THR A 75 10.94 -0.15 6.31
N THR A 76 10.75 -1.13 5.41
CA THR A 76 11.73 -2.17 5.08
C THR A 76 11.89 -2.23 3.57
#